data_AF-A0A377AQ77-F1
#
_entry.id   AF-A0A377AQ77-F1
#
_cell.length_a   1.000
_cell.length_b   1.000
_cell.length_c   1.000
_cell.angle_alpha   90.00
_cell.angle_beta   90.00
_cell.angle_gamma   90.00
#
_symmetry.space_group_name_H-M   'P 1'
#
loop_
_entity.id
_entity.type
_entity.pdbx_description
1 polymer ?
#
loop_
_entity_poly.entity_id
_entity_poly.type
_entity_poly.pdbx_seq_one_letter_code
_entity_poly.pdbx_strand_id
1 'polypeptide(L)'
;MLGAGFKTVNTATIDIINTWLKEAWAQLTGPLAVLKPDGNRFYLPKEHMTFSLITDAWICPVTNKILDTAFKGLTPYLPTHISFEHLTQAQYDTFVAQKVTMPEIWKLDRSQEDYAEGLAKARDWVSNDPLIAQLRSENVWTDINDRVVEGGFYYRTAEHSAQQSSERLQSYEKMFKNGQLNVLNCSTTMEMGVDIGGITAVVMNNVPPHPANYLQRAGRAGRSKESRANLLYPMQR
;
A
#
# COMPACT_ATOMS: atom_id res chain seq x y z
N MET A 1 -21.58 3.72 20.34
CA MET A 1 -21.97 2.96 21.55
C MET A 1 -20.74 2.45 22.28
N LEU A 2 -20.04 1.42 21.77
CA LEU A 2 -18.82 0.86 22.38
C LEU A 2 -17.71 1.89 22.65
N GLY A 3 -17.20 2.56 21.62
CA GLY A 3 -16.15 3.58 21.80
C GLY A 3 -16.61 4.85 22.53
N ALA A 4 -17.92 5.04 22.68
CA ALA A 4 -18.52 6.16 23.42
C ALA A 4 -18.82 5.81 24.89
N GLY A 5 -18.71 4.54 25.30
CA GLY A 5 -18.98 4.09 26.66
C GLY A 5 -20.46 4.00 27.05
N PHE A 6 -21.39 4.05 26.09
CA PHE A 6 -22.82 3.93 26.39
C PHE A 6 -23.24 2.47 26.58
N LYS A 7 -23.93 2.19 27.70
CA LYS A 7 -24.40 0.84 28.07
C LYS A 7 -25.75 0.45 27.44
N THR A 8 -26.58 1.42 27.07
CA THR A 8 -27.92 1.19 26.52
C THR A 8 -28.20 2.05 25.29
N VAL A 9 -28.95 1.49 24.34
CA VAL A 9 -29.30 2.18 23.08
C VAL A 9 -30.68 2.81 23.28
N ASN A 10 -30.75 4.13 23.34
CA ASN A 10 -32.01 4.86 23.38
C ASN A 10 -31.94 6.11 22.49
N THR A 11 -33.09 6.76 22.28
CA THR A 11 -33.17 7.93 21.40
C THR A 11 -32.23 9.06 21.84
N ALA A 12 -32.02 9.23 23.15
CA ALA A 12 -31.11 10.25 23.68
C ALA A 12 -29.63 9.93 23.40
N THR A 13 -29.19 8.68 23.56
CA THR A 13 -27.79 8.30 23.26
C THR A 13 -27.50 8.37 21.77
N ILE A 14 -28.47 8.03 20.93
CA ILE A 14 -28.38 8.22 19.47
C ILE A 14 -28.24 9.70 19.11
N ASP A 15 -29.03 10.57 19.73
CA ASP A 15 -28.99 12.02 19.43
C ASP A 15 -27.65 12.66 19.84
N ILE A 16 -27.08 12.23 20.98
CA ILE A 16 -25.74 12.65 21.40
C ILE A 16 -24.67 12.24 20.38
N ILE A 17 -24.69 10.97 19.93
CA ILE A 17 -23.73 10.48 18.93
C ILE A 17 -23.90 11.25 17.61
N ASN A 18 -25.14 11.45 17.16
CA ASN A 18 -25.41 12.22 15.95
C ASN A 18 -24.89 13.65 16.06
N THR A 19 -25.04 14.27 17.22
CA THR A 19 -24.49 15.61 17.48
C THR A 19 -22.97 15.60 17.36
N TRP A 20 -22.27 14.65 18.00
CA TRP A 20 -20.81 14.53 17.87
C TRP A 20 -20.36 14.29 16.43
N LEU A 21 -21.07 13.46 15.68
CA LEU A 21 -20.76 13.19 14.28
C LEU A 21 -20.96 14.42 13.39
N LYS A 22 -22.02 15.21 13.64
CA LYS A 22 -22.26 16.49 12.96
C LYS A 22 -21.16 17.51 13.26
N GLU A 23 -20.76 17.63 14.53
CA GLU A 23 -19.68 18.52 14.94
C GLU A 23 -18.34 18.09 14.32
N ALA A 24 -18.01 16.80 14.37
CA ALA A 24 -16.81 16.26 13.73
C ALA A 24 -16.82 16.51 12.22
N TRP A 25 -17.97 16.35 11.57
CA TRP A 25 -18.12 16.66 10.15
C TRP A 25 -17.94 18.15 9.85
N ALA A 26 -18.48 19.05 10.68
CA ALA A 26 -18.30 20.48 10.55
C ALA A 26 -16.83 20.89 10.69
N GLN A 27 -16.09 20.26 11.62
CA GLN A 27 -14.64 20.45 11.77
C GLN A 27 -13.85 19.96 10.54
N LEU A 28 -14.32 18.89 9.89
CA LEU A 28 -13.67 18.33 8.70
C LEU A 28 -14.00 19.09 7.41
N THR A 29 -15.14 19.80 7.34
CA THR A 29 -15.65 20.43 6.10
C THR A 29 -15.85 21.94 6.16
N GLY A 30 -15.61 22.56 7.31
CA GLY A 30 -15.70 24.02 7.49
C GLY A 30 -14.68 24.84 6.69
N PRO A 31 -14.72 26.18 6.78
CA PRO A 31 -13.91 27.08 5.95
C PRO A 31 -12.39 26.87 6.08
N LEU A 32 -11.92 26.57 7.30
CA LEU A 32 -10.52 26.28 7.63
C LEU A 32 -10.22 24.79 7.73
N ALA A 33 -11.15 23.95 7.27
CA ALA A 33 -11.04 22.52 7.47
C ALA A 33 -10.09 21.84 6.48
N VAL A 34 -9.76 20.61 6.86
CA VAL A 34 -8.83 19.73 6.16
C VAL A 34 -9.41 19.28 4.81
N LEU A 35 -10.73 19.08 4.70
CA LEU A 35 -11.38 18.76 3.43
C LEU A 35 -11.85 20.01 2.71
N LYS A 36 -11.76 20.00 1.37
CA LYS A 36 -12.29 21.06 0.51
C LYS A 36 -13.52 20.59 -0.26
N PRO A 37 -14.55 21.44 -0.40
CA PRO A 37 -15.73 21.12 -1.19
C PRO A 37 -15.42 21.14 -2.69
N ASP A 38 -15.96 20.17 -3.41
CA ASP A 38 -15.98 20.06 -4.87
C ASP A 38 -17.39 19.66 -5.31
N GLY A 39 -18.25 20.67 -5.53
CA GLY A 39 -19.67 20.46 -5.78
C GLY A 39 -20.37 19.75 -4.61
N ASN A 40 -20.87 18.54 -4.86
CA ASN A 40 -21.52 17.70 -3.84
C ASN A 40 -20.57 16.66 -3.21
N ARG A 41 -19.25 16.86 -3.36
CA ARG A 41 -18.21 15.97 -2.83
C ARG A 41 -17.22 16.78 -2.00
N PHE A 42 -16.45 16.06 -1.19
CA PHE A 42 -15.32 16.61 -0.46
C PHE A 42 -14.07 15.84 -0.83
N TYR A 43 -12.95 16.52 -0.95
CA TYR A 43 -11.65 15.90 -1.19
C TYR A 43 -10.62 16.42 -0.19
N LEU A 44 -9.60 15.60 0.06
CA LEU A 44 -8.44 15.96 0.86
C LEU A 44 -7.36 16.52 -0.08
N PRO A 45 -7.05 17.83 -0.05
CA PRO A 45 -5.97 18.38 -0.85
C PRO A 45 -4.62 17.82 -0.39
N LYS A 46 -3.68 17.64 -1.32
CA LYS A 46 -2.37 17.06 -1.01
C LYS A 46 -1.55 17.99 -0.11
N GLU A 47 -1.73 19.29 -0.26
CA GLU A 47 -1.11 20.33 0.57
C GLU A 47 -1.54 20.28 2.03
N HIS A 48 -2.66 19.63 2.33
CA HIS A 48 -3.13 19.40 3.71
C HIS A 48 -2.66 18.06 4.27
N MET A 49 -1.99 17.23 3.47
CA MET A 49 -1.48 15.94 3.89
C MET A 49 -0.05 16.07 4.41
N THR A 50 0.20 15.52 5.58
CA THR A 50 1.53 15.31 6.13
C THR A 50 1.76 13.83 6.33
N PHE A 51 3.03 13.43 6.31
CA PHE A 51 3.44 12.05 6.59
C PHE A 51 4.24 12.05 7.88
N SER A 52 3.94 11.08 8.73
CA SER A 52 4.74 10.76 9.91
C SER A 52 5.15 9.31 9.85
N LEU A 53 6.35 9.03 10.35
CA LEU A 53 6.81 7.66 10.52
C LEU A 53 6.06 7.04 11.71
N ILE A 54 5.65 5.78 11.55
CA ILE A 54 4.85 5.07 12.55
C ILE A 54 5.80 4.50 13.61
N THR A 55 5.67 4.98 14.86
CA THR A 55 6.37 4.43 16.04
C THR A 55 5.51 3.45 16.81
N ASP A 56 4.21 3.70 16.83
CA ASP A 56 3.21 2.92 17.54
C ASP A 56 2.12 2.52 16.56
N ALA A 57 1.67 1.29 16.65
CA ALA A 57 0.61 0.77 15.82
C ALA A 57 -0.32 -0.15 16.62
N TRP A 58 -1.34 -0.67 15.95
CA TRP A 58 -2.33 -1.54 16.55
C TRP A 58 -2.50 -2.81 15.74
N ILE A 59 -2.50 -3.97 16.39
CA ILE A 59 -2.78 -5.26 15.76
C ILE A 59 -4.28 -5.49 15.82
N CYS A 60 -4.88 -5.62 14.64
CA CYS A 60 -6.29 -5.92 14.54
C CYS A 60 -6.56 -7.39 14.90
N PRO A 61 -7.41 -7.69 15.90
CA PRO A 61 -7.68 -9.07 16.34
C PRO A 61 -8.42 -9.89 15.27
N VAL A 62 -9.15 -9.23 14.37
CA VAL A 62 -9.93 -9.88 13.31
C VAL A 62 -9.07 -10.29 12.11
N THR A 63 -8.23 -9.38 11.61
CA THR A 63 -7.47 -9.60 10.37
C THR A 63 -6.00 -9.93 10.59
N ASN A 64 -5.53 -9.85 11.83
CA ASN A 64 -4.11 -9.90 12.21
C ASN A 64 -3.22 -8.94 11.40
N LYS A 65 -3.75 -7.73 11.11
CA LYS A 65 -3.03 -6.69 10.34
C LYS A 65 -2.69 -5.52 11.25
N ILE A 66 -1.59 -4.84 10.91
CA ILE A 66 -1.23 -3.54 11.50
C ILE A 66 -2.20 -2.46 11.04
N LEU A 67 -2.69 -1.69 12.00
CA LEU A 67 -3.43 -0.46 11.84
C LEU A 67 -2.56 0.69 12.38
N ASP A 68 -2.50 1.78 11.63
CA ASP A 68 -1.85 3.02 12.03
C ASP A 68 -2.57 3.70 13.21
N THR A 69 -3.90 3.63 13.24
CA THR A 69 -4.72 4.16 14.33
C THR A 69 -5.93 3.27 14.58
N ALA A 70 -6.25 3.04 15.86
CA ALA A 70 -7.48 2.38 16.29
C ALA A 70 -8.34 3.35 17.10
N PHE A 71 -9.60 3.53 16.72
CA PHE A 71 -10.51 4.40 17.47
C PHE A 71 -10.83 3.76 18.83
N LYS A 72 -10.39 4.40 19.92
CA LYS A 72 -10.54 3.88 21.30
C LYS A 72 -9.99 2.47 21.49
N GLY A 73 -8.96 2.09 20.72
CA GLY A 73 -8.36 0.76 20.78
C GLY A 73 -9.28 -0.36 20.24
N LEU A 74 -10.31 -0.03 19.46
CA LEU A 74 -11.20 -1.01 18.84
C LEU A 74 -10.82 -1.26 17.37
N THR A 75 -11.07 -2.49 16.92
CA THR A 75 -10.97 -2.83 15.50
C THR A 75 -11.99 -2.04 14.66
N PRO A 76 -11.63 -1.61 13.43
CA PRO A 76 -12.61 -1.05 12.50
C PRO A 76 -13.57 -2.12 11.94
N TYR A 77 -13.25 -3.41 12.09
CA TYR A 77 -14.03 -4.52 11.56
C TYR A 77 -15.05 -5.05 12.57
N LEU A 78 -15.89 -4.14 13.07
CA LEU A 78 -17.00 -4.51 13.96
C LEU A 78 -18.15 -5.14 13.13
N PRO A 79 -18.80 -6.22 13.61
CA PRO A 79 -20.02 -6.72 13.00
C PRO A 79 -21.11 -5.65 12.87
N THR A 80 -21.92 -5.74 11.82
CA THR A 80 -23.00 -4.76 11.54
C THR A 80 -24.16 -4.85 12.53
N HIS A 81 -24.45 -6.04 13.05
CA HIS A 81 -25.52 -6.31 14.01
C HIS A 81 -24.94 -6.83 15.32
N ILE A 82 -24.45 -5.92 16.17
CA ILE A 82 -23.95 -6.24 17.51
C ILE A 82 -25.01 -5.88 18.55
N SER A 83 -25.38 -6.85 19.37
CA SER A 83 -26.23 -6.63 20.55
C SER A 83 -25.39 -6.06 21.70
N PHE A 84 -25.14 -4.75 21.69
CA PHE A 84 -24.26 -4.08 22.66
C PHE A 84 -24.69 -4.25 24.12
N GLU A 85 -25.99 -4.40 24.37
CA GLU A 85 -26.55 -4.52 25.73
C GLU A 85 -26.31 -5.89 26.36
N HIS A 86 -26.06 -6.91 25.54
CA HIS A 86 -25.83 -8.30 25.98
C HIS A 86 -24.39 -8.75 25.73
N LEU A 87 -23.48 -7.81 25.50
CA LEU A 87 -22.10 -8.14 25.18
C LEU A 87 -21.36 -8.62 26.42
N THR A 88 -20.87 -9.85 26.39
CA THR A 88 -19.99 -10.37 27.44
C THR A 88 -18.60 -9.73 27.35
N GLN A 89 -17.86 -9.71 28.46
CA GLN A 89 -16.49 -9.19 28.47
C GLN A 89 -15.60 -9.95 27.47
N ALA A 90 -15.72 -11.27 27.41
CA ALA A 90 -14.97 -12.08 26.45
C ALA A 90 -15.25 -11.68 24.99
N GLN A 91 -16.50 -11.37 24.64
CA GLN A 91 -16.84 -10.87 23.31
C GLN A 91 -16.28 -9.47 23.06
N TYR A 92 -16.30 -8.60 24.07
CA TYR A 92 -15.73 -7.26 23.97
C TYR A 92 -14.23 -7.34 23.65
N ASP A 93 -13.51 -8.20 24.36
CA ASP A 93 -12.06 -8.37 24.21
C ASP A 93 -11.67 -8.86 22.81
N THR A 94 -12.56 -9.58 22.09
CA THR A 94 -12.32 -9.96 20.69
C THR A 94 -12.28 -8.79 19.71
N PHE A 95 -12.81 -7.62 20.10
CA PHE A 95 -12.79 -6.41 19.30
C PHE A 95 -11.67 -5.44 19.67
N VAL A 96 -10.95 -5.71 20.76
CA VAL A 96 -9.89 -4.83 21.25
C VAL A 96 -8.63 -5.08 20.43
N ALA A 97 -8.15 -4.03 19.77
CA ALA A 97 -6.87 -4.04 19.09
C ALA A 97 -5.73 -3.98 20.11
N GLN A 98 -4.69 -4.77 19.89
CA GLN A 98 -3.51 -4.79 20.75
C GLN A 98 -2.53 -3.71 20.28
N LYS A 99 -2.12 -2.83 21.19
CA LYS A 99 -1.09 -1.83 20.87
C LYS A 99 0.28 -2.49 20.75
N VAL A 100 1.03 -2.13 19.72
CA VAL A 100 2.38 -2.64 19.47
C VAL A 100 3.32 -1.50 19.08
N THR A 101 4.59 -1.63 19.45
CA THR A 101 5.64 -0.69 19.05
C THR A 101 6.27 -1.18 17.76
N MET A 102 6.41 -0.28 16.79
CA MET A 102 7.05 -0.57 15.50
C MET A 102 8.55 -0.30 15.58
N PRO A 103 9.38 -1.12 14.90
CA PRO A 103 10.82 -0.87 14.84
C PRO A 103 11.12 0.39 14.02
N GLU A 104 12.14 1.13 14.42
CA GLU A 104 12.53 2.40 13.81
C GLU A 104 13.38 2.18 12.54
N ILE A 105 12.76 1.60 11.50
CA ILE A 105 13.42 1.19 10.25
C ILE A 105 14.21 2.34 9.60
N TRP A 106 13.80 3.60 9.82
CA TRP A 106 14.48 4.78 9.29
C TRP A 106 15.86 5.06 9.90
N LYS A 107 16.23 4.42 11.02
CA LYS A 107 17.59 4.50 11.57
C LYS A 107 18.59 3.70 10.76
N LEU A 108 18.12 2.79 9.90
CA LEU A 108 18.97 2.02 9.00
C LEU A 108 19.41 2.91 7.83
N ASP A 109 20.51 3.64 8.01
CA ASP A 109 21.15 4.37 6.91
C ASP A 109 22.03 3.41 6.06
N ARG A 110 21.75 3.41 4.76
CA ARG A 110 22.42 2.63 3.71
C ARG A 110 22.90 3.51 2.56
N SER A 111 22.77 4.83 2.68
CA SER A 111 23.00 5.78 1.59
C SER A 111 24.47 5.88 1.15
N GLN A 112 25.40 5.41 1.99
CA GLN A 112 26.85 5.49 1.77
C GLN A 112 27.52 4.12 1.57
N GLU A 113 26.76 3.03 1.57
CA GLU A 113 27.31 1.66 1.57
C GLU A 113 27.13 0.98 0.21
N ASP A 114 28.09 0.11 -0.15
CA ASP A 114 27.94 -0.76 -1.31
C ASP A 114 26.72 -1.69 -1.15
N TYR A 115 26.04 -2.00 -2.25
CA TYR A 115 24.78 -2.74 -2.23
C TYR A 115 24.82 -4.05 -1.41
N ALA A 116 25.92 -4.82 -1.54
CA ALA A 116 26.10 -6.08 -0.83
C ALA A 116 26.32 -5.90 0.68
N GLU A 117 27.09 -4.89 1.08
CA GLU A 117 27.38 -4.57 2.48
C GLU A 117 26.13 -4.04 3.18
N GLY A 118 25.43 -3.09 2.54
CA GLY A 118 24.17 -2.56 3.06
C GLY A 118 23.07 -3.62 3.16
N LEU A 119 23.06 -4.63 2.28
CA LEU A 119 22.14 -5.76 2.37
C LEU A 119 22.46 -6.66 3.58
N ALA A 120 23.75 -6.95 3.81
CA ALA A 120 24.17 -7.76 4.96
C ALA A 120 23.82 -7.06 6.29
N LYS A 121 24.07 -5.75 6.39
CA LYS A 121 23.71 -4.92 7.54
C LYS A 121 22.20 -4.89 7.80
N ALA A 122 21.39 -4.76 6.74
CA ALA A 122 19.93 -4.80 6.85
C ALA A 122 19.45 -6.14 7.43
N ARG A 123 20.00 -7.26 6.93
CA ARG A 123 19.66 -8.61 7.42
C ARG A 123 20.09 -8.85 8.86
N ASP A 124 21.29 -8.38 9.21
CA ASP A 124 21.79 -8.47 10.59
C ASP A 124 20.90 -7.68 11.54
N TRP A 125 20.56 -6.44 11.20
CA TRP A 125 19.64 -5.62 11.98
C TRP A 125 18.25 -6.28 12.15
N VAL A 126 17.65 -6.75 11.05
CA VAL A 126 16.37 -7.46 11.05
C VAL A 126 16.40 -8.75 11.91
N SER A 127 17.56 -9.39 12.04
CA SER A 127 17.72 -10.62 12.82
C SER A 127 17.94 -10.35 14.30
N ASN A 128 18.57 -9.23 14.64
CA ASN A 128 18.97 -8.86 16.00
C ASN A 128 17.97 -7.94 16.72
N ASP A 129 17.03 -7.32 16.01
CA ASP A 129 16.05 -6.41 16.61
C ASP A 129 14.96 -7.18 17.41
N PRO A 130 14.79 -6.90 18.72
CA PRO A 130 13.84 -7.61 19.56
C PRO A 130 12.37 -7.29 19.23
N LEU A 131 12.07 -6.09 18.71
CA LEU A 131 10.72 -5.73 18.29
C LEU A 131 10.32 -6.52 17.05
N ILE A 132 11.25 -6.70 16.10
CA ILE A 132 11.02 -7.54 14.92
C ILE A 132 10.80 -9.00 15.34
N ALA A 133 11.59 -9.52 16.28
CA ALA A 133 11.40 -10.87 16.81
C ALA A 133 10.01 -11.05 17.46
N GLN A 134 9.53 -10.05 18.20
CA GLN A 134 8.18 -10.04 18.76
C GLN A 134 7.11 -10.00 17.67
N LEU A 135 7.22 -9.10 16.70
CA LEU A 135 6.24 -8.99 15.60
C LEU A 135 6.19 -10.27 14.74
N ARG A 136 7.31 -10.99 14.61
CA ARG A 136 7.36 -12.30 13.95
C ARG A 136 6.62 -13.36 14.75
N SER A 137 6.74 -13.40 16.07
CA SER A 137 6.03 -14.39 16.90
C SER A 137 4.51 -14.19 16.86
N GLU A 138 4.06 -12.95 16.63
CA GLU A 138 2.65 -12.59 16.42
C GLU A 138 2.18 -12.77 14.95
N ASN A 139 3.04 -13.26 14.05
CA ASN A 139 2.80 -13.40 12.60
C ASN A 139 2.44 -12.09 11.88
N VAL A 140 2.88 -10.96 12.42
CA VAL A 140 2.61 -9.63 11.86
C VAL A 140 3.78 -9.13 11.02
N TRP A 141 4.98 -9.61 11.30
CA TRP A 141 6.18 -9.40 10.48
C TRP A 141 6.53 -10.65 9.69
N THR A 142 6.62 -10.50 8.37
CA THR A 142 6.85 -11.62 7.42
C THR A 142 8.06 -11.34 6.52
N ASP A 143 8.44 -12.32 5.70
CA ASP A 143 9.49 -12.17 4.68
C ASP A 143 9.26 -10.99 3.72
N ILE A 144 8.01 -10.54 3.56
CA ILE A 144 7.69 -9.35 2.77
C ILE A 144 8.24 -8.10 3.46
N ASN A 145 8.11 -8.01 4.78
CA ASN A 145 8.67 -6.91 5.58
C ASN A 145 10.19 -6.93 5.53
N ASP A 146 10.81 -8.10 5.63
CA ASP A 146 12.26 -8.27 5.48
C ASP A 146 12.71 -7.71 4.13
N ARG A 147 12.03 -8.09 3.04
CA ARG A 147 12.34 -7.56 1.70
C ARG A 147 12.18 -6.05 1.61
N VAL A 148 11.18 -5.46 2.27
CA VAL A 148 11.01 -4.00 2.28
C VAL A 148 12.19 -3.32 2.98
N VAL A 149 12.66 -3.87 4.11
CA VAL A 149 13.84 -3.35 4.84
C VAL A 149 15.14 -3.56 4.05
N GLU A 150 15.26 -4.71 3.37
CA GLU A 150 16.37 -5.02 2.45
C GLU A 150 16.41 -4.07 1.24
N GLY A 151 15.44 -3.17 1.08
CA GLY A 151 15.35 -2.27 -0.07
C GLY A 151 14.95 -3.01 -1.34
N GLY A 152 14.25 -4.13 -1.18
CA GLY A 152 13.72 -4.94 -2.26
C GLY A 152 12.91 -4.09 -3.21
N PHE A 153 13.23 -4.22 -4.50
CA PHE A 153 12.58 -3.45 -5.56
C PHE A 153 11.06 -3.66 -5.53
N TYR A 154 10.31 -2.59 -5.31
CA TYR A 154 8.86 -2.60 -5.43
C TYR A 154 8.49 -2.68 -6.92
N TYR A 155 8.07 -3.87 -7.37
CA TYR A 155 7.60 -4.06 -8.74
C TYR A 155 6.14 -3.62 -8.85
N ARG A 156 5.93 -2.37 -9.25
CA ARG A 156 4.60 -1.91 -9.64
C ARG A 156 4.32 -2.32 -11.08
N THR A 157 3.33 -3.19 -11.26
CA THR A 157 2.92 -3.71 -12.57
C THR A 157 1.72 -2.93 -13.11
N ALA A 158 1.65 -2.73 -14.42
CA ALA A 158 0.48 -2.17 -15.09
C ALA A 158 0.25 -2.86 -16.45
N GLU A 159 -1.01 -3.00 -16.84
CA GLU A 159 -1.39 -3.56 -18.13
C GLU A 159 -1.53 -2.46 -19.20
N HIS A 160 -1.02 -2.76 -20.38
CA HIS A 160 -1.00 -1.96 -21.59
C HIS A 160 -1.50 -2.84 -22.75
N SER A 161 -2.78 -3.14 -22.69
CA SER A 161 -3.51 -3.84 -23.74
C SER A 161 -4.43 -2.87 -24.48
N ALA A 162 -4.81 -3.22 -25.69
CA ALA A 162 -5.77 -2.44 -26.49
C ALA A 162 -7.17 -2.31 -25.84
N GLN A 163 -7.41 -3.00 -24.71
CA GLN A 163 -8.66 -2.94 -23.95
C GLN A 163 -8.71 -1.74 -22.97
N GLN A 164 -7.60 -1.05 -22.73
CA GLN A 164 -7.55 0.13 -21.86
C GLN A 164 -7.73 1.43 -22.66
N SER A 165 -8.28 2.48 -22.03
CA SER A 165 -8.44 3.78 -22.70
C SER A 165 -7.09 4.40 -23.06
N SER A 166 -7.05 5.15 -24.16
CA SER A 166 -5.84 5.82 -24.65
C SER A 166 -5.25 6.78 -23.62
N GLU A 167 -6.07 7.50 -22.84
CA GLU A 167 -5.56 8.37 -21.78
C GLU A 167 -4.84 7.58 -20.67
N ARG A 168 -5.37 6.40 -20.33
CA ARG A 168 -4.79 5.53 -19.29
C ARG A 168 -3.46 4.93 -19.75
N LEU A 169 -3.37 4.51 -21.01
CA LEU A 169 -2.13 4.03 -21.63
C LEU A 169 -1.05 5.11 -21.62
N GLN A 170 -1.38 6.34 -22.02
CA GLN A 170 -0.44 7.47 -21.96
C GLN A 170 0.02 7.77 -20.52
N SER A 171 -0.89 7.65 -19.54
CA SER A 171 -0.54 7.82 -18.13
C SER A 171 0.44 6.75 -17.63
N TYR A 172 0.25 5.49 -18.03
CA TYR A 172 1.13 4.39 -17.66
C TYR A 172 2.48 4.48 -18.35
N GLU A 173 2.54 4.89 -19.61
CA GLU A 173 3.81 5.18 -20.30
C GLU A 173 4.59 6.29 -19.60
N LYS A 174 3.92 7.37 -19.19
CA LYS A 174 4.54 8.46 -18.44
C LYS A 174 5.05 8.00 -17.07
N MET A 175 4.25 7.21 -16.34
CA MET A 175 4.66 6.65 -15.04
C MET A 175 5.84 5.68 -15.19
N PHE A 176 5.90 4.89 -16.26
CA PHE A 176 7.02 3.98 -16.53
C PHE A 176 8.30 4.73 -16.90
N LYS A 177 8.21 5.76 -17.76
CA LYS A 177 9.35 6.64 -18.07
C LYS A 177 9.91 7.35 -16.82
N ASN A 178 9.03 7.70 -15.87
CA ASN A 178 9.41 8.34 -14.62
C ASN A 178 9.86 7.34 -13.53
N GLY A 179 9.98 6.03 -13.81
CA GLY A 179 10.37 5.02 -12.83
C GLY A 179 9.33 4.73 -11.73
N GLN A 180 8.09 5.21 -11.91
CA GLN A 180 6.98 4.97 -10.98
C GLN A 180 6.25 3.65 -11.28
N LEU A 181 6.45 3.09 -12.49
CA LEU A 181 6.10 1.73 -12.88
C LEU A 181 7.37 1.01 -13.31
N ASN A 182 7.62 -0.14 -12.72
CA ASN A 182 8.83 -0.93 -12.97
C ASN A 182 8.52 -2.18 -13.81
N VAL A 183 7.23 -2.50 -13.97
CA VAL A 183 6.79 -3.57 -14.85
C VAL A 183 5.60 -3.13 -15.69
N LEU A 184 5.69 -3.30 -17.00
CA LEU A 184 4.54 -3.12 -17.89
C LEU A 184 4.15 -4.47 -18.48
N ASN A 185 2.88 -4.69 -18.70
CA ASN A 185 2.36 -5.89 -19.31
C ASN A 185 1.74 -5.42 -20.62
N CYS A 186 2.27 -5.78 -21.79
CA CYS A 186 1.71 -5.25 -23.05
C CYS A 186 0.89 -6.31 -23.82
N SER A 187 0.33 -6.02 -25.00
CA SER A 187 -0.17 -7.02 -25.99
C SER A 187 0.60 -6.93 -27.33
N THR A 188 0.44 -7.88 -28.27
CA THR A 188 1.20 -7.91 -29.56
C THR A 188 1.02 -6.65 -30.41
N THR A 189 0.01 -5.84 -30.10
CA THR A 189 -0.23 -4.52 -30.69
C THR A 189 0.83 -3.47 -30.35
N MET A 190 1.78 -3.76 -29.44
CA MET A 190 2.92 -2.88 -29.14
C MET A 190 4.19 -3.17 -29.97
N GLU A 191 4.09 -4.00 -31.03
CA GLU A 191 5.22 -4.32 -31.89
C GLU A 191 5.74 -3.15 -32.73
N MET A 192 4.93 -2.11 -32.97
CA MET A 192 5.32 -0.90 -33.70
C MET A 192 4.93 0.37 -32.95
N GLY A 193 5.92 1.13 -32.46
CA GLY A 193 5.76 2.59 -32.32
C GLY A 193 6.01 3.22 -30.95
N VAL A 194 6.04 2.48 -29.84
CA VAL A 194 6.33 3.11 -28.53
C VAL A 194 7.82 3.03 -28.21
N ASP A 195 8.54 4.11 -28.49
CA ASP A 195 9.93 4.30 -28.04
C ASP A 195 9.92 4.74 -26.56
N ILE A 196 10.08 3.75 -25.69
CA ILE A 196 10.25 3.95 -24.26
C ILE A 196 11.74 3.75 -24.00
N GLY A 197 12.53 4.81 -24.17
CA GLY A 197 13.95 4.78 -23.82
C GLY A 197 14.14 4.29 -22.38
N GLY A 198 15.12 3.40 -22.17
CA GLY A 198 15.46 2.86 -20.84
C GLY A 198 14.98 1.43 -20.52
N ILE A 199 14.50 0.65 -21.51
CA ILE A 199 14.17 -0.76 -21.27
C ILE A 199 15.46 -1.58 -21.13
N THR A 200 15.66 -2.22 -19.97
CA THR A 200 16.86 -3.05 -19.72
C THR A 200 16.66 -4.52 -20.05
N ALA A 201 15.44 -5.07 -19.91
CA ALA A 201 15.19 -6.48 -20.17
C ALA A 201 13.80 -6.68 -20.77
N VAL A 202 13.74 -7.50 -21.81
CA VAL A 202 12.50 -7.99 -22.41
C VAL A 202 12.43 -9.48 -22.14
N VAL A 203 11.43 -9.92 -21.38
CA VAL A 203 11.21 -11.34 -21.08
C VAL A 203 10.10 -11.84 -22.01
N MET A 204 10.43 -12.82 -22.85
CA MET A 204 9.48 -13.44 -23.77
C MET A 204 9.01 -14.77 -23.19
N ASN A 205 7.71 -14.88 -22.88
CA ASN A 205 7.14 -16.13 -22.37
C ASN A 205 6.92 -17.19 -23.48
N ASN A 206 6.81 -16.76 -24.75
CA ASN A 206 6.73 -17.63 -25.93
C ASN A 206 7.78 -17.25 -26.98
N VAL A 207 8.38 -18.24 -27.63
CA VAL A 207 9.28 -18.04 -28.78
C VAL A 207 8.43 -17.50 -29.96
N PRO A 208 8.77 -16.33 -30.55
CA PRO A 208 8.06 -15.83 -31.72
C PRO A 208 8.16 -16.82 -32.89
N PRO A 209 7.10 -17.00 -33.70
CA PRO A 209 7.10 -17.98 -34.79
C PRO A 209 8.08 -17.64 -35.93
N HIS A 210 8.58 -16.39 -35.98
CA HIS A 210 9.55 -15.95 -36.98
C HIS A 210 10.76 -15.25 -36.32
N PRO A 211 12.02 -15.54 -36.73
CA PRO A 211 13.24 -14.96 -36.15
C PRO A 211 13.30 -13.43 -36.21
N ALA A 212 12.70 -12.82 -37.23
CA ALA A 212 12.64 -11.37 -37.37
C ALA A 212 11.85 -10.69 -36.22
N ASN A 213 10.78 -11.33 -35.75
CA ASN A 213 9.96 -10.81 -34.65
C ASN A 213 10.73 -10.91 -33.32
N TYR A 214 11.55 -11.96 -33.15
CA TYR A 214 12.45 -12.08 -32.02
C TYR A 214 13.48 -10.96 -31.97
N LEU A 215 14.13 -10.65 -33.11
CA LEU A 215 15.14 -9.58 -33.20
C LEU A 215 14.55 -8.19 -32.92
N GLN A 216 13.35 -7.89 -33.43
CA GLN A 216 12.67 -6.63 -33.13
C GLN A 216 12.25 -6.50 -31.66
N ARG A 217 11.87 -7.61 -31.01
CA ARG A 217 11.44 -7.63 -29.60
C ARG A 217 12.63 -7.57 -28.64
N ALA A 218 13.67 -8.37 -28.87
CA ALA A 218 14.89 -8.40 -28.04
C ALA A 218 15.71 -7.10 -28.20
N GLY A 219 15.71 -6.48 -29.38
CA GLY A 219 16.43 -5.23 -29.67
C GLY A 219 15.90 -3.99 -28.96
N ARG A 220 14.80 -4.10 -28.19
CA ARG A 220 14.29 -3.03 -27.32
C ARG A 220 15.00 -2.99 -25.96
N ALA A 221 15.66 -4.07 -25.55
CA ALA A 221 16.47 -4.10 -24.35
C ALA A 221 17.90 -3.59 -24.64
N GLY A 222 18.49 -2.83 -23.71
CA GLY A 222 19.94 -2.57 -23.69
C GLY A 222 20.42 -1.32 -24.45
N ARG A 223 19.56 -0.34 -24.75
CA ARG A 223 19.99 0.94 -25.37
C ARG A 223 20.49 2.00 -24.38
N SER A 224 20.32 1.81 -23.06
CA SER A 224 20.77 2.76 -22.04
C SER A 224 21.44 2.03 -20.87
N LYS A 225 22.53 2.60 -20.36
CA LYS A 225 23.43 1.99 -19.35
C LYS A 225 22.86 1.90 -17.93
N GLU A 226 21.61 2.25 -17.66
CA GLU A 226 21.03 2.20 -16.31
C GLU A 226 19.49 2.12 -16.36
N SER A 227 18.91 1.47 -15.33
CA SER A 227 17.48 1.33 -14.98
C SER A 227 16.72 0.10 -15.52
N ARG A 228 16.52 -0.90 -14.64
CA ARG A 228 15.87 -2.19 -14.93
C ARG A 228 14.34 -2.11 -14.82
N ALA A 229 13.64 -2.39 -15.93
CA ALA A 229 12.19 -2.56 -15.96
C ALA A 229 11.82 -3.83 -16.73
N ASN A 230 10.89 -4.64 -16.19
CA ASN A 230 10.51 -5.96 -16.73
C ASN A 230 9.14 -5.89 -17.40
N LEU A 231 8.87 -6.64 -18.48
CA LEU A 231 7.57 -6.62 -19.15
C LEU A 231 6.87 -8.00 -19.06
N LEU A 232 5.60 -8.12 -18.66
CA LEU A 232 4.95 -9.43 -18.39
C LEU A 232 3.52 -9.55 -18.96
N TYR A 233 3.26 -10.31 -20.04
CA TYR A 233 1.94 -10.47 -20.70
C TYR A 233 0.97 -11.47 -20.03
N PRO A 234 -0.37 -11.27 -19.90
CA PRO A 234 -1.26 -12.27 -19.30
C PRO A 234 -1.86 -13.19 -20.39
N MET A 235 -2.08 -14.46 -20.04
CA MET A 235 -2.69 -15.45 -20.92
C MET A 235 -4.22 -15.27 -20.90
N GLN A 236 -4.85 -14.94 -22.03
CA GLN A 236 -6.25 -15.33 -22.23
C GLN A 236 -6.25 -16.79 -22.68
N ARG A 237 -6.98 -17.63 -21.94
CA ARG A 237 -7.35 -18.99 -22.37
C ARG A 237 -8.23 -18.92 -23.62
#